data_AF-A0A2V9W6K9-F1
#
_entry.id   AF-A0A2V9W6K9-F1
#
_cell.length_a   1.000
_cell.length_b   1.000
_cell.length_c   1.000
_cell.angle_alpha   90.00
_cell.angle_beta   90.00
_cell.angle_gamma   90.00
#
_symmetry.space_group_name_H-M   'P 1'
#
loop_
_entity.id
_entity.type
_entity.pdbx_description
1 polymer ?
#
loop_
_entity_poly.entity_id
_entity_poly.type
_entity_poly.pdbx_seq_one_letter_code
_entity_poly.pdbx_strand_id
1 'polypeptide(L)'
;MSTSCLNKSFFACSSILVFAFAAAQIGYQQPYRPQVHFSPREHWTNDPNGLVFFHGEYHLFFQFNPLGNEWGHMSWGHAVSTDLLHWNELPVAIPEKDGEMVFTGSVVIDSKNTSGFCPPGKACLVAIYTGHRSSPQRQTQNIAY
;
A
#
# COMPACT_ATOMS: atom_id res chain seq x y z
N MET A 1 30.24 16.34 66.03
CA MET A 1 30.83 15.34 65.11
C MET A 1 29.71 14.43 64.63
N SER A 2 29.41 14.47 63.32
CA SER A 2 28.51 13.56 62.57
C SER A 2 27.05 13.47 63.03
N THR A 3 26.01 13.44 62.19
CA THR A 3 25.93 13.09 60.77
C THR A 3 24.59 13.58 60.18
N SER A 4 24.69 14.04 58.92
CA SER A 4 23.75 13.89 57.78
C SER A 4 22.26 14.29 57.85
N CYS A 5 21.94 15.20 56.92
CA CYS A 5 20.66 15.44 56.27
C CYS A 5 19.84 14.19 55.92
N LEU A 6 18.51 14.28 56.03
CA LEU A 6 17.61 13.58 55.11
C LEU A 6 16.68 14.59 54.41
N ASN A 7 16.91 14.70 53.12
CA ASN A 7 16.17 15.50 52.15
C ASN A 7 14.82 14.80 51.88
N LYS A 8 13.69 15.52 52.01
CA LYS A 8 12.38 15.00 51.60
C LYS A 8 12.27 15.09 50.08
N SER A 9 12.59 14.01 49.38
CA SER A 9 12.31 13.88 47.95
C SER A 9 10.81 13.71 47.72
N PHE A 10 10.16 14.76 47.21
CA PHE A 10 8.84 14.65 46.59
C PHE A 10 8.99 13.94 45.25
N PHE A 11 8.42 12.74 45.11
CA PHE A 11 8.19 12.12 43.80
C PHE A 11 6.96 12.77 43.17
N ALA A 12 7.18 13.69 42.22
CA ALA A 12 6.12 14.12 41.31
C ALA A 12 6.00 13.09 40.18
N CYS A 13 4.96 12.28 40.21
CA CYS A 13 4.59 11.39 39.12
C CYS A 13 3.95 12.24 38.01
N SER A 14 4.75 12.74 37.08
CA SER A 14 4.24 13.45 35.89
C SER A 14 3.60 12.44 34.94
N SER A 15 2.27 12.38 34.95
CA SER A 15 1.48 11.64 33.97
C SER A 15 1.64 12.32 32.60
N ILE A 16 2.37 11.70 31.69
CA ILE A 16 2.43 12.12 30.29
C ILE A 16 1.09 11.76 29.65
N LEU A 17 0.24 12.76 29.41
CA LEU A 17 -0.96 12.63 28.58
C LEU A 17 -0.52 12.45 27.13
N VAL A 18 -0.54 11.20 26.66
CA VAL A 18 -0.38 10.89 25.23
C VAL A 18 -1.74 11.16 24.57
N PHE A 19 -1.85 12.28 23.87
CA PHE A 19 -2.97 12.52 22.96
C PHE A 19 -2.78 11.66 21.71
N ALA A 20 -3.53 10.57 21.62
CA ALA A 20 -3.67 9.84 20.36
C ALA A 20 -4.57 10.68 19.45
N PHE A 21 -3.99 11.27 18.40
CA PHE A 21 -4.78 11.84 17.31
C PHE A 21 -5.37 10.68 16.50
N ALA A 22 -6.69 10.48 16.59
CA ALA A 22 -7.40 9.64 15.65
C ALA A 22 -7.42 10.36 14.30
N ALA A 23 -6.77 9.78 13.28
CA ALA A 23 -6.95 10.24 11.91
C ALA A 23 -8.44 10.12 11.55
N ALA A 24 -9.03 11.18 11.00
CA ALA A 24 -10.40 11.14 10.52
C ALA A 24 -10.51 10.04 9.45
N GLN A 25 -11.41 9.08 9.66
CA GLN A 25 -11.70 8.07 8.64
C GLN A 25 -12.41 8.76 7.47
N ILE A 26 -11.73 8.91 6.35
CA ILE A 26 -12.35 9.35 5.10
C ILE A 26 -13.32 8.24 4.66
N GLY A 27 -14.62 8.50 4.76
CA GLY A 27 -15.67 7.57 4.34
C GLY A 27 -15.81 7.48 2.82
N TYR A 28 -16.86 6.82 2.33
CA TYR A 28 -17.22 6.82 0.89
C TYR A 28 -18.51 7.64 0.62
N GLN A 29 -18.97 8.42 1.60
CA GLN A 29 -20.16 9.26 1.53
C GLN A 29 -19.80 10.71 1.17
N GLN A 30 -19.21 10.92 0.00
CA GLN A 30 -18.88 12.25 -0.52
C GLN A 30 -19.63 12.56 -1.81
N PRO A 31 -19.86 13.85 -2.12
CA PRO A 31 -20.26 14.26 -3.46
C PRO A 31 -19.33 13.66 -4.52
N TYR A 32 -19.91 13.19 -5.62
CA TYR A 32 -19.21 12.58 -6.76
C TYR A 32 -18.48 11.26 -6.47
N ARG A 33 -18.46 10.76 -5.22
CA ARG A 33 -17.88 9.46 -4.89
C ARG A 33 -18.76 8.34 -5.47
N PRO A 34 -18.27 7.53 -6.42
CA PRO A 34 -19.07 6.44 -6.95
C PRO A 34 -19.36 5.42 -5.84
N GLN A 35 -20.62 4.96 -5.77
CA GLN A 35 -21.04 3.97 -4.77
C GLN A 35 -20.95 2.53 -5.29
N VAL A 36 -20.84 2.35 -6.61
CA VAL A 36 -20.81 1.03 -7.30
C VAL A 36 -19.66 0.90 -8.30
N HIS A 37 -18.71 1.83 -8.28
CA HIS A 37 -17.44 1.71 -9.00
C HIS A 37 -16.30 1.85 -8.00
N PHE A 38 -15.20 1.13 -8.21
CA PHE A 38 -14.01 1.28 -7.40
C PHE A 38 -13.40 2.69 -7.54
N SER A 39 -12.96 3.25 -6.42
CA SER A 39 -12.07 4.40 -6.34
C SER A 39 -11.27 4.29 -5.04
N PRO A 40 -9.95 4.56 -5.00
CA PRO A 40 -9.16 4.49 -3.77
C PRO A 40 -9.69 5.47 -2.74
N ARG A 41 -9.53 5.19 -1.44
CA ARG A 41 -10.05 6.01 -0.33
C ARG A 41 -9.69 7.49 -0.46
N GLU A 42 -8.48 7.73 -0.94
CA GLU A 42 -7.89 9.05 -1.13
C GLU A 42 -7.00 9.03 -2.38
N HIS A 43 -6.55 10.21 -2.82
CA HIS A 43 -5.50 10.38 -3.82
C HIS A 43 -5.83 9.98 -5.26
N TRP A 44 -4.82 10.13 -6.13
CA TRP A 44 -4.91 9.95 -7.57
C TRP A 44 -4.76 8.48 -7.98
N THR A 45 -5.62 8.04 -8.90
CA THR A 45 -5.53 6.74 -9.56
C THR A 45 -5.71 6.86 -11.07
N ASN A 46 -5.14 5.93 -11.83
CA ASN A 46 -5.45 5.75 -13.25
C ASN A 46 -5.63 4.26 -13.61
N ASP A 47 -4.75 3.68 -14.42
CA ASP A 47 -4.90 2.36 -15.04
C ASP A 47 -5.14 1.25 -14.01
N PRO A 48 -6.03 0.29 -14.28
CA PRO A 48 -6.03 -0.98 -13.56
C PRO A 48 -4.76 -1.77 -13.89
N ASN A 49 -4.22 -2.47 -12.91
CA ASN A 49 -3.01 -3.28 -13.01
C ASN A 49 -3.28 -4.68 -12.45
N GLY A 50 -2.44 -5.64 -12.84
CA GLY A 50 -2.34 -6.91 -12.13
C GLY A 50 -3.65 -7.70 -11.93
N LEU A 51 -4.64 -7.53 -12.81
CA LEU A 51 -5.96 -8.13 -12.64
C LEU A 51 -5.85 -9.66 -12.64
N VAL A 52 -6.15 -10.28 -11.49
CA VAL A 52 -6.02 -11.73 -11.31
C VAL A 52 -7.07 -12.24 -10.32
N PHE A 53 -7.59 -13.43 -10.57
CA PHE A 53 -8.42 -14.15 -9.60
C PHE A 53 -7.59 -15.23 -8.92
N PHE A 54 -7.38 -15.12 -7.62
CA PHE A 54 -6.52 -16.03 -6.85
C PHE A 54 -7.13 -16.32 -5.49
N HIS A 55 -7.10 -17.58 -5.07
CA HIS A 55 -7.63 -18.03 -3.77
C HIS A 55 -9.05 -17.55 -3.42
N GLY A 56 -9.94 -17.42 -4.41
CA GLY A 56 -11.33 -17.03 -4.19
C GLY A 56 -11.59 -15.53 -4.27
N GLU A 57 -10.57 -14.72 -4.52
CA GLU A 57 -10.67 -13.26 -4.60
C GLU A 57 -10.23 -12.75 -5.97
N TYR A 58 -10.93 -11.73 -6.46
CA TYR A 58 -10.48 -10.85 -7.53
C TYR A 58 -9.55 -9.80 -6.95
N HIS A 59 -8.32 -9.75 -7.44
CA HIS A 59 -7.35 -8.73 -7.09
C HIS A 59 -7.39 -7.62 -8.15
N LEU A 60 -7.64 -6.40 -7.69
CA LEU A 60 -7.49 -5.18 -8.46
C LEU A 60 -6.27 -4.45 -7.94
N PHE A 61 -5.18 -4.49 -8.68
CA PHE A 61 -4.10 -3.51 -8.50
C PHE A 61 -4.41 -2.29 -9.38
N PHE A 62 -3.86 -1.14 -9.06
CA PHE A 62 -4.10 0.08 -9.82
C PHE A 62 -2.95 1.06 -9.67
N GLN A 63 -2.69 1.83 -10.71
CA GLN A 63 -1.74 2.93 -10.65
C GLN A 63 -2.22 3.94 -9.62
N PHE A 64 -1.37 4.26 -8.65
CA PHE A 64 -1.74 5.04 -7.48
C PHE A 64 -0.64 6.04 -7.11
N ASN A 65 -1.03 7.26 -6.77
CA ASN A 65 -0.14 8.21 -6.09
C ASN A 65 -0.46 8.20 -4.58
N PRO A 66 0.32 7.54 -3.72
CA PRO A 66 0.05 7.54 -2.28
C PRO A 66 0.32 8.89 -1.60
N LEU A 67 0.87 9.88 -2.30
CA LEU A 67 1.31 11.17 -1.76
C LEU A 67 0.47 12.36 -2.23
N GLY A 68 -0.52 12.18 -3.10
CA GLY A 68 -1.34 13.31 -3.55
C GLY A 68 -2.42 13.03 -4.59
N ASN A 69 -3.24 14.04 -4.84
CA ASN A 69 -4.40 14.00 -5.73
C ASN A 69 -4.08 14.31 -7.21
N GLU A 70 -2.80 14.25 -7.60
CA GLU A 70 -2.34 14.48 -8.98
C GLU A 70 -1.46 13.32 -9.44
N TRP A 71 -1.15 13.28 -10.74
CA TRP A 71 -0.21 12.30 -11.26
C TRP A 71 1.22 12.55 -10.72
N GLY A 72 1.84 11.52 -10.15
CA GLY A 72 3.20 11.53 -9.60
C GLY A 72 3.38 10.37 -8.62
N HIS A 73 4.62 10.07 -8.21
CA HIS A 73 4.91 9.03 -7.20
C HIS A 73 4.23 7.67 -7.45
N MET A 74 4.18 7.26 -8.73
CA MET A 74 3.40 6.11 -9.14
C MET A 74 3.84 4.83 -8.43
N SER A 75 2.86 4.21 -7.79
CA SER A 75 2.92 2.96 -7.04
C SER A 75 1.74 2.09 -7.50
N TRP A 76 1.75 0.81 -7.13
CA TRP A 76 0.56 -0.04 -7.27
C TRP A 76 -0.24 -0.06 -5.96
N GLY A 77 -1.40 0.58 -5.96
CA GLY A 77 -2.44 0.33 -4.97
C GLY A 77 -3.05 -1.07 -5.14
N HIS A 78 -3.80 -1.54 -4.14
CA HIS A 78 -4.38 -2.89 -4.15
C HIS A 78 -5.73 -2.90 -3.45
N ALA A 79 -6.71 -3.56 -4.08
CA ALA A 79 -7.98 -3.92 -3.48
C ALA A 79 -8.36 -5.36 -3.86
N VAL A 80 -9.17 -6.00 -3.02
CA VAL A 80 -9.72 -7.33 -3.27
C VAL A 80 -11.24 -7.33 -3.19
N SER A 81 -11.88 -8.23 -3.94
CA SER A 81 -13.31 -8.46 -3.91
C SER A 81 -13.62 -9.92 -4.22
N THR A 82 -14.68 -10.47 -3.65
CA THR A 82 -15.19 -11.81 -4.01
C THR A 82 -16.23 -11.77 -5.12
N ASP A 83 -16.71 -10.59 -5.52
CA ASP A 83 -17.84 -10.43 -6.44
C ASP A 83 -17.70 -9.29 -7.47
N LEU A 84 -16.52 -8.66 -7.55
CA LEU A 84 -16.21 -7.50 -8.42
C LEU A 84 -16.99 -6.22 -8.11
N LEU A 85 -17.77 -6.18 -7.02
CA LEU A 85 -18.60 -5.05 -6.64
C LEU A 85 -18.22 -4.49 -5.28
N HIS A 86 -18.07 -5.35 -4.27
CA HIS A 86 -17.72 -4.97 -2.91
C HIS A 86 -16.21 -5.09 -2.72
N TRP A 87 -15.52 -3.95 -2.76
CA TRP A 87 -14.06 -3.88 -2.70
C TRP A 87 -13.57 -3.57 -1.29
N ASN A 88 -12.58 -4.34 -0.83
CA ASN A 88 -11.77 -4.04 0.34
C ASN A 88 -10.40 -3.53 -0.10
N GLU A 89 -10.13 -2.26 0.14
CA GLU A 89 -8.84 -1.64 -0.16
C GLU A 89 -7.78 -2.08 0.85
N LEU A 90 -6.62 -2.49 0.34
CA LEU A 90 -5.48 -3.03 1.07
C LEU A 90 -4.31 -2.02 1.04
N PRO A 91 -3.26 -2.24 1.84
CA PRO A 91 -2.05 -1.43 1.75
C PRO A 91 -1.46 -1.42 0.32
N VAL A 92 -0.73 -0.37 -0.02
CA VAL A 92 0.04 -0.26 -1.27
C VAL A 92 0.88 -1.53 -1.48
N ALA A 93 0.72 -2.18 -2.63
CA ALA A 93 1.37 -3.46 -2.92
C ALA A 93 2.80 -3.29 -3.40
N ILE A 94 3.04 -2.35 -4.34
CA ILE A 94 4.37 -2.06 -4.88
C ILE A 94 4.59 -0.55 -4.80
N PRO A 95 5.31 -0.05 -3.78
CA PRO A 95 5.55 1.37 -3.64
C PRO A 95 6.61 1.85 -4.65
N GLU A 96 6.54 3.12 -5.05
CA GLU A 96 7.68 3.84 -5.62
C GLU A 96 8.89 3.67 -4.69
N LYS A 97 10.08 3.43 -5.27
CA LYS A 97 11.30 3.28 -4.48
C LYS A 97 12.52 3.80 -5.23
N ASP A 98 13.40 4.49 -4.50
CA ASP A 98 14.70 4.96 -4.98
C ASP A 98 14.62 5.78 -6.29
N GLY A 99 13.56 6.60 -6.43
CA GLY A 99 13.28 7.41 -7.61
C GLY A 99 12.83 6.63 -8.84
N GLU A 100 12.42 5.37 -8.67
CA GLU A 100 11.79 4.55 -9.70
C GLU A 100 10.30 4.38 -9.40
N MET A 101 9.48 4.98 -10.26
CA MET A 101 8.04 4.84 -10.28
C MET A 101 7.64 3.47 -10.83
N VAL A 102 6.56 2.92 -10.29
CA VAL A 102 5.97 1.65 -10.70
C VAL A 102 4.80 1.96 -11.64
N PHE A 103 5.02 1.76 -12.93
CA PHE A 103 4.01 1.93 -13.97
C PHE A 103 3.24 0.63 -14.23
N THR A 104 2.22 0.73 -15.08
CA THR A 104 1.28 -0.32 -15.43
C THR A 104 1.94 -1.64 -15.80
N GLY A 105 1.22 -2.73 -15.52
CA GLY A 105 1.66 -4.09 -15.76
C GLY A 105 0.60 -5.13 -15.41
N SER A 106 1.02 -6.39 -15.35
CA SER A 106 0.17 -7.56 -15.15
C SER A 106 0.68 -8.44 -14.02
N VAL A 107 -0.16 -9.37 -13.57
CA VAL A 107 0.16 -10.37 -12.55
C VAL A 107 -0.25 -11.72 -13.10
N VAL A 108 0.58 -12.73 -12.87
CA VAL A 108 0.29 -14.12 -13.20
C VAL A 108 0.42 -15.01 -11.98
N ILE A 109 -0.30 -16.13 -11.97
CA ILE A 109 -0.17 -17.17 -10.95
C ILE A 109 0.93 -18.13 -11.39
N ASP A 110 2.07 -18.14 -10.71
CA ASP A 110 3.15 -19.10 -10.96
C ASP A 110 2.88 -20.43 -10.24
N SER A 111 1.90 -21.17 -10.74
CA SER A 111 1.43 -22.43 -10.15
C SER A 111 2.47 -23.55 -10.13
N LYS A 112 3.49 -23.48 -10.98
CA LYS A 112 4.53 -24.50 -11.12
C LYS A 112 5.87 -24.05 -10.54
N ASN A 113 5.92 -22.90 -9.87
CA ASN A 113 7.14 -22.28 -9.36
C ASN A 113 8.25 -22.21 -10.43
N THR A 114 7.88 -21.87 -11.67
CA THR A 114 8.83 -21.74 -12.78
C THR A 114 9.83 -20.61 -12.57
N SER A 115 9.43 -19.59 -11.81
CA SER A 115 10.28 -18.48 -11.40
C SER A 115 11.28 -18.86 -10.29
N GLY A 116 10.98 -19.89 -9.50
CA GLY A 116 11.73 -20.27 -8.31
C GLY A 116 11.42 -19.43 -7.07
N PHE A 117 10.47 -18.50 -7.14
CA PHE A 117 10.12 -17.56 -6.07
C PHE A 117 9.07 -18.06 -5.07
N CYS A 118 8.24 -19.01 -5.49
CA CYS A 118 7.10 -19.41 -4.67
C CYS A 118 7.53 -20.25 -3.45
N PRO A 119 6.82 -20.12 -2.31
CA PRO A 119 7.05 -20.98 -1.16
C PRO A 119 6.92 -22.47 -1.52
N PRO A 120 7.68 -23.38 -0.87
CA PRO A 120 7.64 -24.80 -1.16
C PRO A 120 6.21 -25.37 -1.15
N GLY A 121 5.81 -25.99 -2.28
CA GLY A 121 4.50 -26.62 -2.44
C GLY A 121 3.32 -25.66 -2.62
N LYS A 122 3.55 -24.36 -2.84
CA LYS A 122 2.49 -23.36 -3.04
C LYS A 122 2.67 -22.61 -4.36
N ALA A 123 1.54 -22.21 -4.96
CA ALA A 123 1.54 -21.19 -6.00
C ALA A 123 1.76 -19.80 -5.38
N CYS A 124 2.37 -18.90 -6.13
CA CYS A 124 2.51 -17.49 -5.78
C CYS A 124 2.10 -16.60 -6.95
N LEU A 125 1.93 -15.31 -6.67
CA LEU A 125 1.70 -14.30 -7.69
C LEU A 125 3.05 -13.73 -8.13
N VAL A 126 3.21 -13.48 -9.43
CA VAL A 126 4.36 -12.76 -9.98
C VAL A 126 3.83 -11.57 -10.74
N ALA A 127 4.17 -10.36 -10.27
CA ALA A 127 3.90 -9.13 -10.96
C ALA A 127 4.99 -8.85 -12.00
N ILE A 128 4.59 -8.36 -13.16
CA ILE A 128 5.46 -7.89 -14.24
C ILE A 128 5.01 -6.46 -14.56
N TYR A 129 5.91 -5.49 -14.42
CA TYR A 129 5.55 -4.09 -14.48
C TYR A 129 6.63 -3.24 -15.15
N THR A 130 6.23 -2.06 -15.64
CA THR A 130 7.19 -1.08 -16.16
C THR A 130 7.76 -0.27 -14.99
N GLY A 131 9.06 -0.35 -14.73
CA GLY A 131 9.77 0.62 -13.89
C GLY A 131 10.10 1.87 -14.67
N HIS A 132 9.82 3.04 -14.12
CA HIS A 132 10.06 4.33 -14.76
C HIS A 132 10.98 5.21 -13.91
N ARG A 133 12.06 5.69 -14.53
CA ARG A 133 12.91 6.76 -13.99
C ARG A 133 12.89 7.95 -14.93
N SER A 134 12.83 9.16 -14.38
CA SER A 134 12.78 10.38 -15.17
C SER A 134 14.18 10.92 -15.54
N SER A 135 15.23 10.53 -14.80
CA SER A 135 16.61 11.02 -15.02
C SER A 135 17.67 9.94 -14.75
N PRO A 136 18.38 9.44 -15.77
CA PRO A 136 18.01 9.58 -17.19
C PRO A 136 16.62 8.97 -17.43
N GLN A 137 15.88 9.49 -18.40
CA GLN A 137 14.57 8.95 -18.72
C GLN A 137 14.71 7.51 -19.22
N ARG A 138 14.08 6.57 -18.51
CA ARG A 138 14.15 5.14 -18.83
C ARG A 138 12.88 4.44 -18.39
N GLN A 139 12.44 3.49 -19.21
CA GLN A 139 11.43 2.50 -18.87
C GLN A 139 12.02 1.11 -19.02
N THR A 140 11.90 0.28 -17.99
CA THR A 140 12.35 -1.12 -17.99
C THR A 140 11.26 -2.05 -17.52
N GLN A 141 11.34 -3.31 -17.93
CA GLN A 141 10.41 -4.34 -17.48
C GLN A 141 11.00 -5.04 -16.26
N ASN A 142 10.29 -4.98 -15.15
CA ASN A 142 10.69 -5.48 -13.84
C ASN A 142 9.69 -6.53 -13.35
N ILE A 143 10.05 -7.26 -12.29
CA ILE A 143 9.20 -8.26 -11.66
C ILE A 143 9.19 -8.14 -10.13
N ALA A 144 8.10 -8.57 -9.49
CA ALA A 144 7.95 -8.72 -8.03
C ALA A 144 7.16 -10.00 -7.69
N TYR A 145 7.33 -10.55 -6.49
CA TYR A 145 6.72 -11.81 -6.03
C TYR A 145 6.50 -11.85 -4.51
#